data_AF-A0A150WCT4-F1
#
_entry.id   AF-A0A150WCT4-F1
#
_cell.length_a   1.000
_cell.length_b   1.000
_cell.length_c   1.000
_cell.angle_alpha   90.00
_cell.angle_beta   90.00
_cell.angle_gamma   90.00
#
_symmetry.space_group_name_H-M   'P 1'
#
loop_
_entity.id
_entity.type
_entity.pdbx_description
1 polymer ?
#
loop_
_entity_poly.entity_id
_entity_poly.type
_entity_poly.pdbx_seq_one_letter_code
_entity_poly.pdbx_strand_id
1 'polypeptide(L)'
;MSLTQSLRRILDDRKLTVAQLSRLSGVPAKTIYHWLAGQQPRKIEHLFRISDILNLSIEELYGRGKKESSADLAPTRLTEQINAGIFEVILRPYGKRQGEP
;
A
#
# COMPACT_ATOMS: atom_id res chain seq x y z
N MET A 1 -6.25 1.44 -12.43
CA MET A 1 -5.67 2.81 -12.39
C MET A 1 -4.28 2.79 -13.00
N SER A 2 -3.87 3.87 -13.66
CA SER A 2 -2.48 4.07 -14.12
C SER A 2 -1.70 4.96 -13.13
N LEU A 3 -0.37 4.93 -13.18
CA LEU A 3 0.50 5.81 -12.40
C LEU A 3 0.08 7.28 -12.53
N THR A 4 -0.26 7.72 -13.73
CA THR A 4 -0.67 9.09 -14.03
C THR A 4 -1.90 9.53 -13.22
N GLN A 5 -2.95 8.71 -13.23
CA GLN A 5 -4.19 9.02 -12.50
C GLN A 5 -3.95 8.99 -10.99
N SER A 6 -3.23 7.98 -10.50
CA SER A 6 -2.93 7.82 -9.07
C SER A 6 -2.08 8.99 -8.55
N LEU A 7 -1.01 9.35 -9.27
CA LEU A 7 -0.12 10.44 -8.89
C LEU A 7 -0.83 11.80 -8.89
N ARG A 8 -1.71 12.08 -9.86
CA ARG A 8 -2.54 13.30 -9.87
C ARG A 8 -3.39 13.38 -8.61
N ARG A 9 -4.13 12.30 -8.32
CA ARG A 9 -4.98 12.20 -7.13
C ARG A 9 -4.18 12.43 -5.85
N ILE A 10 -3.01 11.79 -5.71
CA ILE A 10 -2.17 11.93 -4.51
C ILE A 10 -1.68 13.37 -4.34
N LEU A 11 -1.29 14.05 -5.41
CA LEU A 11 -0.87 15.45 -5.36
C LEU A 11 -2.03 16.37 -4.96
N ASP A 12 -3.22 16.15 -5.51
CA ASP A 12 -4.42 16.95 -5.23
C ASP A 12 -4.94 16.75 -3.79
N ASP A 13 -4.94 15.50 -3.31
CA ASP A 13 -5.37 15.12 -1.96
C ASP A 13 -4.42 15.70 -0.90
N ARG A 14 -3.11 15.65 -1.16
CA ARG A 14 -2.08 16.13 -0.23
C ARG A 14 -1.70 17.59 -0.41
N LYS A 15 -2.35 18.32 -1.33
CA LYS A 15 -2.04 19.72 -1.69
C LYS A 15 -0.54 19.93 -1.99
N LEU A 16 0.06 18.95 -2.68
CA LEU A 16 1.47 18.97 -3.07
C LEU A 16 1.60 19.43 -4.53
N THR A 17 2.49 20.38 -4.77
CA THR A 17 2.88 20.76 -6.12
C THR A 17 3.99 19.85 -6.66
N VAL A 18 4.11 19.75 -7.98
CA VAL A 18 5.22 19.04 -8.63
C VAL A 18 6.58 19.61 -8.23
N ALA A 19 6.69 20.93 -8.06
CA ALA A 19 7.91 21.57 -7.61
C ALA A 19 8.31 21.15 -6.19
N GLN A 20 7.35 21.08 -5.27
CA GLN A 20 7.59 20.57 -3.91
C GLN A 20 8.00 19.11 -3.92
N LEU A 21 7.29 18.25 -4.66
CA LEU A 21 7.62 16.82 -4.75
C LEU A 21 9.01 16.62 -5.37
N SER A 22 9.36 17.40 -6.40
CA SER A 22 10.69 17.37 -7.01
C SER A 22 11.78 17.72 -6.02
N ARG A 23 11.60 18.79 -5.25
CA ARG A 23 12.55 19.22 -4.22
C ARG A 23 12.72 18.19 -3.11
N LEU A 24 11.63 17.57 -2.65
CA LEU A 24 11.64 16.58 -1.57
C LEU A 24 12.25 15.25 -2.00
N SER A 25 11.89 14.76 -3.19
CA SER A 25 12.34 13.45 -3.69
C SER A 25 13.69 13.50 -4.41
N GLY A 26 14.17 14.69 -4.79
CA GLY A 26 15.32 14.85 -5.68
C GLY A 26 15.08 14.34 -7.10
N VAL A 27 13.84 14.00 -7.47
CA VAL A 27 13.48 13.61 -8.83
C VAL A 27 13.21 14.88 -9.65
N PRO A 28 13.80 15.05 -10.84
CA PRO A 28 13.61 16.25 -11.64
C PRO A 28 12.11 16.50 -11.95
N ALA A 29 11.63 17.73 -11.75
CA ALA A 29 10.24 18.10 -11.99
C ALA A 29 9.76 17.72 -13.40
N LYS A 30 10.63 17.87 -14.41
CA LYS A 30 10.37 17.44 -15.79
C LYS A 30 9.97 15.95 -15.85
N THR A 31 10.70 15.08 -15.16
CA THR A 31 10.40 13.65 -15.08
C THR A 31 9.02 13.40 -14.49
N ILE A 32 8.65 14.11 -13.42
CA ILE A 32 7.34 14.00 -12.77
C ILE A 32 6.24 14.45 -13.74
N TYR A 33 6.44 15.56 -14.46
CA TYR A 33 5.50 16.01 -15.50
C TYR A 33 5.35 14.99 -16.64
N HIS A 34 6.42 14.33 -17.07
CA HIS A 34 6.34 13.25 -18.05
C HIS A 34 5.45 12.10 -17.55
N TRP A 35 5.55 11.71 -16.28
CA TRP A 35 4.67 10.69 -15.69
C TRP A 35 3.22 11.15 -15.61
N LEU A 36 3.00 12.42 -15.26
CA LEU A 36 1.67 13.06 -15.27
C LEU A 36 1.07 13.21 -16.68
N ALA A 37 1.90 13.12 -17.72
CA ALA A 37 1.50 13.10 -19.12
C ALA A 37 1.32 11.68 -19.68
N GLY A 38 1.47 10.63 -18.86
CA GLY A 38 1.28 9.23 -19.29
C GLY A 38 2.56 8.49 -19.70
N GLN A 39 3.74 9.14 -19.65
CA GLN A 39 4.98 8.44 -19.96
C GLN A 39 5.37 7.49 -18.83
N GLN A 40 5.81 6.29 -19.20
CA GLN A 40 6.28 5.30 -18.24
C GLN A 40 7.61 5.71 -17.58
N PRO A 41 7.79 5.43 -16.29
CA PRO A 41 9.07 5.60 -15.61
C PRO A 41 10.17 4.78 -16.27
N ARG A 42 11.30 5.42 -16.58
CA ARG A 42 12.48 4.75 -17.16
C ARG A 42 13.51 4.30 -16.12
N LYS A 43 13.44 4.90 -14.92
CA LYS A 43 14.38 4.69 -13.82
C LYS A 43 13.59 4.29 -12.59
N ILE A 44 13.83 3.09 -12.09
CA ILE A 44 13.11 2.56 -10.93
C ILE A 44 13.50 3.31 -9.64
N GLU A 45 14.71 3.85 -9.58
CA GLU A 45 15.22 4.62 -8.44
C GLU A 45 14.38 5.87 -8.19
N HIS A 46 13.85 6.50 -9.25
CA HIS A 46 12.95 7.64 -9.11
C HIS A 46 11.60 7.24 -8.51
N LEU A 47 11.11 6.03 -8.82
CA LEU A 47 9.88 5.51 -8.23
C LEU A 47 10.06 5.30 -6.73
N PHE A 48 11.16 4.67 -6.32
CA PHE A 48 11.48 4.48 -4.90
C PHE A 48 11.58 5.82 -4.14
N ARG A 49 12.31 6.80 -4.67
CA ARG A 49 12.42 8.11 -4.00
C ARG A 49 11.08 8.80 -3.83
N ILE A 50 10.20 8.73 -4.83
CA ILE A 50 8.86 9.33 -4.73
C ILE A 50 7.97 8.52 -3.78
N SER A 51 8.06 7.19 -3.80
CA SER A 51 7.30 6.33 -2.92
C SER A 51 7.68 6.56 -1.44
N ASP A 52 8.96 6.73 -1.16
CA ASP A 52 9.47 7.02 0.19
C ASP A 52 8.96 8.38 0.70
N ILE A 53 9.04 9.44 -0.11
CA ILE A 53 8.53 10.77 0.26
C ILE A 53 7.00 10.77 0.46
N LEU A 54 6.29 9.96 -0.31
CA LEU A 54 4.84 9.82 -0.18
C LEU A 54 4.44 8.81 0.89
N ASN A 55 5.38 8.08 1.49
CA ASN A 55 5.13 6.99 2.42
C ASN A 55 4.10 5.98 1.85
N LEU A 56 4.32 5.56 0.62
CA LEU A 56 3.51 4.60 -0.13
C LEU A 56 4.41 3.50 -0.68
N SER A 57 3.86 2.31 -0.91
CA SER A 57 4.52 1.31 -1.74
C SER A 57 4.45 1.71 -3.23
N ILE A 58 5.31 1.10 -4.06
CA ILE A 58 5.21 1.29 -5.52
C ILE A 58 3.86 0.79 -6.04
N GLU A 59 3.30 -0.28 -5.46
CA GLU A 59 1.99 -0.80 -5.84
C GLU A 59 0.88 0.23 -5.58
N GLU A 60 0.89 0.84 -4.38
CA GLU A 60 -0.03 1.90 -4.00
C GLU A 60 0.12 3.13 -4.89
N LEU A 61 1.35 3.47 -5.28
CA LEU A 61 1.63 4.55 -6.22
C LEU A 61 0.99 4.29 -7.60
N TYR A 62 0.91 3.03 -8.02
CA TYR A 62 0.17 2.62 -9.23
C TYR A 62 -1.34 2.41 -9.01
N GLY A 63 -1.84 2.74 -7.82
CA GLY A 63 -3.26 2.58 -7.47
C GLY A 63 -3.68 1.12 -7.31
N ARG A 64 -2.72 0.20 -7.11
CA ARG A 64 -2.98 -1.16 -6.65
C ARG A 64 -3.00 -1.06 -5.12
N GLY A 65 -4.21 -1.06 -4.54
CA GLY A 65 -4.38 -0.85 -3.10
C GLY A 65 -3.56 -1.85 -2.28
N LYS A 66 -3.30 -1.47 -1.02
CA LYS A 66 -2.81 -2.40 0.00
C LYS A 66 -3.58 -3.71 -0.12
N LYS A 67 -2.91 -4.79 -0.51
CA LYS A 67 -3.26 -6.08 0.09
C LYS A 67 -3.21 -5.81 1.58
N GLU A 68 -4.31 -6.05 2.27
CA GLU A 68 -4.39 -6.01 3.73
C GLU A 68 -3.13 -6.67 4.26
N SER A 69 -2.20 -5.82 4.67
CA SER A 69 -0.85 -6.25 5.02
C SER A 69 -1.01 -6.86 6.39
N SER A 70 -0.21 -7.88 6.71
CA SER A 70 -0.17 -8.58 8.00
C SER A 70 -0.12 -7.69 9.26
N ALA A 71 0.03 -6.37 9.13
CA ALA A 71 -0.23 -5.38 10.16
C ALA A 71 -1.67 -5.38 10.72
N ASP A 72 -2.66 -5.93 10.00
CA ASP A 72 -4.00 -6.17 10.53
C ASP A 72 -4.04 -7.30 11.58
N LEU A 73 -2.94 -8.04 11.76
CA LEU A 73 -2.75 -9.04 12.82
C LEU A 73 -2.15 -8.46 14.11
N ALA A 74 -2.09 -7.13 14.26
CA ALA A 74 -1.72 -6.53 15.54
C ALA A 74 -2.62 -7.13 16.65
N PRO A 75 -2.06 -7.66 17.76
CA PRO A 75 -2.84 -8.40 18.76
C PRO A 75 -4.07 -7.65 19.27
N THR A 76 -3.95 -6.32 19.41
CA THR A 76 -5.03 -5.43 19.82
C THR A 76 -6.18 -5.42 18.81
N ARG A 77 -5.88 -5.29 17.51
CA ARG A 77 -6.91 -5.31 16.44
C ARG A 77 -7.57 -6.68 16.32
N LEU A 78 -6.79 -7.75 16.43
CA LEU A 78 -7.33 -9.11 16.42
C LEU A 78 -8.30 -9.33 17.59
N THR A 79 -7.94 -8.84 18.78
CA THR A 79 -8.81 -8.90 19.97
C THR A 79 -10.09 -8.10 19.76
N GLU A 80 -10.01 -6.90 19.18
CA GLU A 80 -11.19 -6.09 18.84
C GLU A 80 -12.10 -6.82 17.84
N GLN A 81 -11.54 -7.41 16.79
CA GLN A 81 -12.29 -8.16 15.78
C GLN A 81 -12.98 -9.41 16.38
N ILE A 82 -12.27 -10.16 17.23
CA ILE A 82 -12.83 -11.31 17.95
C ILE A 82 -14.01 -10.86 18.83
N ASN A 83 -13.82 -9.80 19.63
CA ASN A 83 -14.86 -9.27 20.51
C ASN A 83 -16.06 -8.70 19.74
N ALA A 84 -15.83 -8.16 18.54
CA ALA A 84 -16.88 -7.66 17.65
C ALA A 84 -17.60 -8.77 16.86
N GLY A 85 -17.20 -10.05 17.01
CA GLY A 85 -17.82 -11.17 16.29
C GLY A 85 -17.35 -11.31 14.84
N ILE A 86 -16.25 -10.66 14.46
CA ILE A 86 -15.71 -10.68 13.10
C ILE A 86 -14.70 -11.82 12.99
N PHE A 87 -15.19 -13.06 12.95
CA PHE A 87 -14.34 -14.25 12.79
C PHE A 87 -15.09 -15.44 12.19
N GLU A 88 -14.34 -16.37 11.62
CA GLU A 88 -14.80 -17.69 11.21
C GLU A 88 -14.21 -18.76 12.14
N VAL A 89 -15.03 -19.71 12.59
CA VAL A 89 -14.58 -20.84 13.44
C VAL A 89 -14.46 -22.10 12.59
N ILE A 90 -13.23 -22.60 12.45
CA ILE A 90 -12.96 -23.88 11.81
C ILE A 90 -12.62 -24.91 12.88
N LEU A 91 -13.60 -25.75 13.23
CA LEU A 91 -13.38 -26.85 14.16
C LEU A 91 -12.72 -28.04 13.45
N ARG A 92 -11.68 -28.60 14.06
CA ARG A 92 -11.03 -29.83 13.58
C ARG A 92 -11.00 -30.84 14.73
N PRO A 93 -11.31 -32.12 14.48
CA PRO A 93 -11.16 -33.15 15.51
C PRO A 93 -9.73 -33.15 16.04
N TYR A 94 -9.58 -32.95 17.35
CA TYR A 94 -8.28 -33.04 18.01
C TYR A 94 -8.13 -34.43 18.63
N GLY A 95 -7.24 -35.24 18.05
CA GLY A 95 -6.89 -36.57 18.53
C GLY A 95 -7.71 -37.70 17.89
N LYS A 96 -7.02 -38.77 17.49
CA LYS A 96 -7.65 -40.09 17.37
C LYS A 96 -8.15 -40.45 18.77
N ARG A 97 -9.40 -40.92 18.87
CA ARG A 97 -9.82 -41.76 20.02
C ARG A 97 -8.77 -42.85 20.16
N GLN A 98 -7.88 -42.73 21.15
CA GLN A 98 -7.18 -43.91 21.65
C GLN A 98 -8.28 -44.78 22.23
N GLY A 99 -8.47 -45.96 21.65
CA GLY A 99 -9.43 -46.92 22.17
C GLY A 99 -9.07 -47.25 23.61
N GLU A 100 -9.99 -46.98 24.52
CA GLU A 100 -10.24 -47.87 25.66
C GLU A 100 -11.05 -49.07 25.16
N PRO A 101 -10.99 -50.24 25.81
CA PRO A 101 -9.92 -50.85 26.59
C PRO A 101 -9.21 -52.01 25.84
#